data_AF-A0A5K1HHP8-F1
#
_entry.id   AF-A0A5K1HHP8-F1
#
_cell.length_a   1.000
_cell.length_b   1.000
_cell.length_c   1.000
_cell.angle_alpha   90.00
_cell.angle_beta   90.00
_cell.angle_gamma   90.00
#
_symmetry.space_group_name_H-M   'P 1'
#
loop_
_entity.id
_entity.type
_entity.pdbx_description
1 polymer ?
#
loop_
_entity_poly.entity_id
_entity_poly.type
_entity_poly.pdbx_seq_one_letter_code
_entity_poly.pdbx_strand_id
1 'polypeptide(L)'
;LEKLKDVISLDFLSRLIEMIFTSSLPLITSDFNSYPEIRANFFGFLKALVKYNFGPLFSLQETYLNTILDCIIWSFKHELSTYSDLGLELLEEVLINVNSAGQITNAFYARYHMKIITDILEVMTDGFHKSGLDAQTKIFYIMIHVTTQNA
;
A
#
# COMPACT_ATOMS: atom_id res chain seq x y z
N LEU A 1 16.48 3.05 3.56
CA LEU A 1 15.36 3.95 3.91
C LEU A 1 15.30 4.19 5.42
N GLU A 2 15.14 3.16 6.25
CA GLU A 2 15.10 3.29 7.72
C GLU A 2 16.25 4.10 8.36
N LYS A 3 17.49 3.87 7.91
CA LYS A 3 18.68 4.60 8.41
C LYS A 3 18.82 6.01 7.85
N LEU A 4 18.14 6.31 6.76
CA LEU A 4 18.31 7.54 5.99
C LEU A 4 17.13 8.52 6.18
N LYS A 5 15.94 8.02 6.55
CA LYS A 5 14.71 8.78 6.84
C LYS A 5 14.54 9.98 5.88
N ASP A 6 14.51 11.20 6.43
CA ASP A 6 14.25 12.46 5.73
C ASP A 6 15.51 13.09 5.09
N VAL A 7 16.68 12.45 5.21
CA VAL A 7 17.95 12.95 4.66
C VAL A 7 18.08 12.64 3.17
N ILE A 8 17.13 11.90 2.60
CA ILE A 8 17.14 11.50 1.19
C ILE A 8 16.57 12.62 0.32
N SER A 9 17.28 12.99 -0.75
CA SER A 9 16.75 13.92 -1.75
C SER A 9 15.63 13.28 -2.58
N LEU A 10 14.66 14.07 -3.03
CA LEU A 10 13.55 13.58 -3.87
C LEU A 10 14.06 12.91 -5.16
N ASP A 11 15.09 13.46 -5.81
CA ASP A 11 15.70 12.88 -7.01
C ASP A 11 16.29 11.47 -6.74
N PHE A 12 17.00 11.31 -5.62
CA PHE A 12 17.53 9.99 -5.25
C PHE A 12 16.41 9.00 -4.96
N LEU A 13 15.38 9.43 -4.21
CA LEU A 13 14.24 8.58 -3.88
C LEU A 13 13.49 8.13 -5.14
N SER A 14 13.26 9.04 -6.08
CA SER A 14 12.62 8.75 -7.37
C SER A 14 13.39 7.69 -8.15
N ARG A 15 14.70 7.87 -8.31
CA ARG A 15 15.57 6.90 -9.03
C ARG A 15 15.63 5.54 -8.35
N LEU A 16 15.65 5.52 -7.02
CA LEU A 16 15.65 4.28 -6.26
C LEU A 16 14.35 3.50 -6.49
N ILE A 17 13.20 4.18 -6.43
CA ILE A 17 11.89 3.58 -6.69
C ILE A 17 11.86 3.03 -8.11
N GLU A 18 12.24 3.82 -9.11
CA GLU A 18 12.25 3.40 -10.51
C GLU A 18 13.11 2.16 -10.75
N MET A 19 14.32 2.14 -10.20
CA MET A 19 15.25 1.03 -10.36
C MET A 19 14.67 -0.26 -9.76
N ILE A 20 14.09 -0.19 -8.56
CA ILE A 20 13.51 -1.36 -7.89
C ILE A 20 12.23 -1.81 -8.60
N PHE A 21 11.36 -0.88 -9.00
CA PHE A 21 10.10 -1.22 -9.65
C PHE A 21 10.36 -1.84 -11.02
N THR A 22 11.25 -1.26 -11.83
CA THR A 22 11.56 -1.77 -13.17
C THR A 22 12.14 -3.19 -13.13
N SER A 23 12.98 -3.49 -12.13
CA SER A 23 13.65 -4.79 -12.02
C SER A 23 12.81 -5.86 -11.34
N SER A 24 12.07 -5.50 -10.28
CA SER A 24 11.45 -6.48 -9.38
C SER A 24 9.95 -6.63 -9.61
N LEU A 25 9.24 -5.59 -10.02
CA LEU A 25 7.79 -5.64 -10.17
C LEU A 25 7.34 -6.71 -11.18
N PRO A 26 7.94 -6.82 -12.39
CA PRO A 26 7.53 -7.86 -13.35
C PRO A 26 7.77 -9.29 -12.86
N LEU A 27 8.75 -9.49 -11.98
CA LEU A 27 9.10 -10.81 -11.44
C LEU A 27 8.11 -11.27 -10.38
N ILE A 28 7.55 -10.33 -9.61
CA ILE A 28 6.65 -10.68 -8.50
C ILE A 28 5.18 -10.73 -8.94
N THR A 29 4.81 -10.04 -10.02
CA THR A 29 3.43 -10.02 -10.55
C THR A 29 3.15 -11.09 -11.59
N SER A 30 4.17 -11.77 -12.12
CA SER A 30 3.99 -12.83 -13.12
C SER A 30 3.34 -14.08 -12.53
N ASP A 31 3.77 -14.49 -11.33
CA ASP A 31 3.20 -15.60 -10.59
C ASP A 31 3.61 -15.58 -9.11
N PHE A 32 2.87 -16.33 -8.29
CA PHE A 32 3.03 -16.34 -6.84
C PHE A 32 4.06 -17.36 -6.32
N ASN A 33 4.58 -18.24 -7.18
CA ASN A 33 5.49 -19.32 -6.76
C ASN A 33 6.95 -18.96 -7.04
N SER A 34 7.22 -18.22 -8.10
CA SER A 34 8.54 -17.78 -8.48
C SER A 34 9.06 -16.68 -7.55
N TYR A 35 10.37 -16.63 -7.36
CA TYR A 35 11.10 -15.56 -6.67
C TYR A 35 10.56 -15.11 -5.30
N PRO A 36 10.31 -16.02 -4.34
CA PRO A 36 9.75 -15.68 -3.03
C PRO A 36 10.60 -14.68 -2.23
N GLU A 37 11.92 -14.75 -2.35
CA GLU A 37 12.84 -13.80 -1.70
C GLU A 37 12.74 -12.39 -2.30
N ILE A 38 12.62 -12.28 -3.62
CA ILE A 38 12.45 -10.98 -4.29
C ILE A 38 11.12 -10.36 -3.87
N ARG A 39 10.05 -11.18 -3.79
CA ARG A 39 8.74 -10.73 -3.29
C ARG A 39 8.83 -10.21 -1.87
N ALA A 40 9.42 -10.98 -0.95
CA ALA A 40 9.57 -10.56 0.45
C ALA A 40 10.37 -9.24 0.55
N ASN A 41 11.48 -9.12 -0.18
CA ASN A 41 12.28 -7.91 -0.20
C ASN A 41 11.56 -6.71 -0.81
N PHE A 42 10.77 -6.93 -1.87
CA PHE A 42 9.98 -5.87 -2.52
C PHE A 42 8.92 -5.32 -1.57
N PHE A 43 8.14 -6.17 -0.91
CA PHE A 43 7.17 -5.70 0.08
C PHE A 43 7.84 -5.09 1.32
N GLY A 44 9.02 -5.60 1.73
CA GLY A 44 9.84 -4.95 2.74
C GLY A 44 10.28 -3.53 2.35
N PHE A 45 10.62 -3.34 1.06
CA PHE A 45 10.91 -2.02 0.51
C PHE A 45 9.67 -1.11 0.51
N LEU A 46 8.51 -1.60 0.08
CA LEU A 46 7.26 -0.83 0.14
C LEU A 46 6.91 -0.39 1.56
N LYS A 47 7.03 -1.31 2.53
CA LYS A 47 6.82 -1.00 3.95
C LYS A 47 7.78 0.08 4.43
N ALA A 48 9.06 0.00 4.06
CA ALA A 48 10.03 1.02 4.41
C ALA A 48 9.74 2.39 3.75
N LEU A 49 9.25 2.42 2.51
CA LEU A 49 8.82 3.66 1.84
C LEU A 49 7.64 4.30 2.56
N VAL A 50 6.59 3.53 2.82
CA VAL A 50 5.38 4.03 3.49
C VAL A 50 5.72 4.49 4.91
N LYS A 51 6.54 3.74 5.65
CA LYS A 51 6.89 4.08 7.03
C LYS A 51 7.77 5.32 7.17
N TYR A 52 8.81 5.43 6.34
CA TYR A 52 9.88 6.40 6.56
C TYR A 52 9.90 7.55 5.56
N ASN A 53 9.16 7.44 4.46
CA ASN A 53 9.25 8.38 3.34
C ASN A 53 7.88 8.74 2.74
N PHE A 54 6.78 8.62 3.51
CA PHE A 54 5.43 8.89 3.01
C PHE A 54 5.23 10.31 2.47
N GLY A 55 5.68 11.33 3.21
CA GLY A 55 5.57 12.73 2.78
C GLY A 55 6.31 13.01 1.46
N PRO A 56 7.62 12.66 1.37
CA PRO A 56 8.37 12.69 0.12
C PRO A 56 7.70 11.89 -1.01
N LEU A 57 7.21 10.68 -0.74
CA LEU A 57 6.53 9.83 -1.71
C LEU A 57 5.30 10.50 -2.31
N PHE A 58 4.50 11.20 -1.49
CA PHE A 58 3.34 11.95 -1.97
C PHE A 58 3.72 13.20 -2.80
N SER A 59 4.94 13.72 -2.59
CA SER A 59 5.48 14.84 -3.36
C SER A 59 6.11 14.40 -4.70
N LEU A 60 6.31 13.09 -4.90
CA LEU A 60 6.80 12.53 -6.15
C LEU A 60 5.66 12.38 -7.18
N GLN A 61 5.98 11.78 -8.32
CA GLN A 61 4.98 11.46 -9.34
C GLN A 61 3.91 10.53 -8.78
N GLU A 62 2.66 10.89 -9.04
CA GLU A 62 1.48 10.13 -8.61
C GLU A 62 1.46 8.68 -9.11
N THR A 63 2.13 8.41 -10.24
CA THR A 63 2.31 7.07 -10.81
C THR A 63 2.96 6.09 -9.83
N TYR A 64 3.86 6.55 -8.95
CA TYR A 64 4.47 5.69 -7.94
C TYR A 64 3.44 5.25 -6.89
N LEU A 65 2.61 6.18 -6.38
CA LEU A 65 1.59 5.83 -5.40
C LEU A 65 0.52 4.90 -6.00
N ASN A 66 0.12 5.14 -7.25
CA ASN A 66 -0.77 4.22 -7.97
C ASN A 66 -0.20 2.80 -8.01
N THR A 67 1.08 2.67 -8.41
CA THR A 67 1.76 1.39 -8.50
C THR A 67 1.87 0.70 -7.14
N ILE A 68 2.16 1.45 -6.07
CA ILE A 68 2.21 0.92 -4.70
C ILE A 68 0.85 0.39 -4.27
N LEU A 69 -0.23 1.15 -4.51
CA LEU A 69 -1.59 0.72 -4.20
C LEU A 69 -2.00 -0.51 -5.02
N ASP A 70 -1.61 -0.59 -6.29
CA ASP A 70 -1.86 -1.78 -7.13
C ASP A 70 -1.14 -3.02 -6.57
N CYS A 71 0.11 -2.88 -6.11
CA CYS A 71 0.84 -3.96 -5.46
C CYS A 71 0.18 -4.41 -4.14
N ILE A 72 -0.31 -3.45 -3.35
CA ILE A 72 -1.02 -3.70 -2.09
C ILE A 72 -2.31 -4.48 -2.36
N ILE A 73 -3.11 -4.04 -3.33
CA ILE A 73 -4.37 -4.69 -3.71
C ILE A 73 -4.13 -6.11 -4.22
N TRP A 74 -3.15 -6.27 -5.10
CA TRP A 74 -2.74 -7.57 -5.58
C TRP A 74 -2.32 -8.50 -4.43
N SER A 75 -1.63 -7.97 -3.41
CA SER A 75 -1.20 -8.75 -2.24
C SER A 75 -2.37 -9.17 -1.36
N PHE A 76 -3.26 -8.25 -0.98
CA PHE A 76 -4.36 -8.60 -0.06
C PHE A 76 -5.43 -9.49 -0.68
N LYS A 77 -5.49 -9.55 -2.02
CA LYS A 77 -6.33 -10.49 -2.77
C LYS A 77 -5.73 -11.90 -2.87
N HIS A 78 -4.53 -12.13 -2.37
CA HIS A 78 -3.88 -13.45 -2.44
C HIS A 78 -4.57 -14.49 -1.53
N GLU A 79 -4.70 -15.72 -2.04
CA GLU A 79 -5.21 -16.88 -1.27
C GLU A 79 -4.37 -17.29 -0.05
N LEU A 80 -3.06 -17.04 -0.05
CA LEU A 80 -2.18 -17.40 1.05
C LEU A 80 -2.19 -16.26 2.07
N SER A 81 -2.63 -16.57 3.30
CA SER A 81 -2.81 -15.58 4.36
C SER A 81 -1.56 -14.76 4.63
N THR A 82 -0.37 -15.36 4.58
CA THR A 82 0.91 -14.64 4.77
C THR A 82 1.07 -13.44 3.83
N TYR A 83 0.60 -13.55 2.58
CA TYR A 83 0.65 -12.45 1.61
C TYR A 83 -0.58 -11.56 1.70
N SER A 84 -1.75 -12.11 2.04
CA SER A 84 -2.93 -11.27 2.23
C SER A 84 -2.74 -10.30 3.39
N ASP A 85 -2.26 -10.81 4.51
CA ASP A 85 -2.06 -10.07 5.75
C ASP A 85 -1.01 -8.98 5.58
N LEU A 86 0.06 -9.25 4.81
CA LEU A 86 1.07 -8.27 4.44
C LEU A 86 0.49 -7.09 3.63
N GLY A 87 -0.41 -7.38 2.69
CA GLY A 87 -1.11 -6.36 1.91
C GLY A 87 -2.03 -5.51 2.79
N LEU A 88 -2.79 -6.14 3.69
CA LEU A 88 -3.69 -5.45 4.62
C LEU A 88 -2.90 -4.57 5.60
N GLU A 89 -1.81 -5.07 6.18
CA GLU A 89 -0.95 -4.30 7.08
C GLU A 89 -0.40 -3.04 6.37
N LEU A 90 0.09 -3.19 5.14
CA LEU A 90 0.64 -2.09 4.38
C LEU A 90 -0.43 -1.06 3.98
N LEU A 91 -1.64 -1.51 3.62
CA LEU A 91 -2.76 -0.62 3.35
C LEU A 91 -3.16 0.18 4.60
N GLU A 92 -3.21 -0.48 5.76
CA GLU A 92 -3.51 0.18 7.03
C GLU A 92 -2.48 1.29 7.33
N GLU A 93 -1.19 1.00 7.13
CA GLU A 93 -0.11 1.98 7.34
C GLU A 93 -0.23 3.19 6.40
N VAL A 94 -0.58 2.95 5.12
CA VAL A 94 -0.89 4.03 4.17
C VAL A 94 -2.03 4.90 4.70
N LEU A 95 -3.15 4.30 5.13
CA LEU A 95 -4.31 5.05 5.61
C LEU A 95 -4.01 5.86 6.88
N ILE A 96 -3.24 5.29 7.82
CA ILE A 96 -2.78 6.00 9.02
C ILE A 96 -1.95 7.24 8.64
N ASN A 97 -1.02 7.09 7.70
CA ASN A 97 -0.18 8.18 7.23
C ASN A 97 -0.99 9.26 6.50
N VAL A 98 -1.93 8.87 5.64
CA VAL A 98 -2.87 9.79 4.95
C VAL A 98 -3.69 10.59 5.95
N ASN A 99 -4.23 9.93 6.99
CA ASN A 99 -5.09 10.57 7.99
C ASN A 99 -4.29 11.47 8.94
N SER A 100 -3.00 11.20 9.13
CA SER A 100 -2.10 12.03 9.93
C SER A 100 -1.59 13.26 9.16
N ALA A 101 -1.59 13.20 7.82
CA ALA A 101 -1.11 14.26 6.95
C ALA A 101 -2.27 15.05 6.32
N GLY A 102 -2.88 15.96 7.09
CA GLY A 102 -4.12 16.66 6.72
C GLY A 102 -4.17 17.32 5.33
N GLN A 103 -3.04 17.81 4.80
CA GLN A 103 -2.98 18.39 3.44
C GLN A 103 -3.14 17.35 2.33
N ILE A 104 -2.76 16.10 2.60
CA ILE A 104 -2.75 14.97 1.67
C ILE A 104 -4.11 14.25 1.67
N THR A 105 -4.78 14.28 2.82
CA THR A 105 -6.01 13.52 3.10
C THR A 105 -7.09 13.68 2.02
N ASN A 106 -7.48 14.91 1.71
CA ASN A 106 -8.57 15.17 0.76
C ASN A 106 -8.22 14.73 -0.66
N ALA A 107 -7.00 15.01 -1.11
CA ALA A 107 -6.55 14.60 -2.45
C ALA A 107 -6.47 13.07 -2.58
N PHE A 108 -5.99 12.39 -1.54
CA PHE A 108 -5.94 10.94 -1.50
C PHE A 108 -7.33 10.31 -1.59
N TYR A 109 -8.27 10.70 -0.71
CA TYR A 109 -9.59 10.09 -0.70
C TYR A 109 -10.44 10.48 -1.91
N ALA A 110 -10.31 11.69 -2.46
CA ALA A 110 -10.97 12.06 -3.71
C ALA A 110 -10.62 11.12 -4.87
N ARG A 111 -9.42 10.52 -4.84
CA ARG A 111 -8.94 9.65 -5.91
C ARG A 111 -9.08 8.15 -5.62
N TYR A 112 -8.75 7.74 -4.39
CA TYR A 112 -8.57 6.32 -4.07
C TYR A 112 -9.67 5.72 -3.21
N HIS A 113 -10.57 6.54 -2.64
CA HIS A 113 -11.55 6.05 -1.67
C HIS A 113 -12.42 4.92 -2.23
N MET A 114 -13.08 5.19 -3.37
CA MET A 114 -13.97 4.22 -4.01
C MET A 114 -13.26 2.95 -4.46
N LYS A 115 -12.01 3.05 -4.93
CA LYS A 115 -11.23 1.88 -5.32
C LYS A 115 -10.95 1.00 -4.09
N ILE A 116 -10.34 1.58 -3.06
CA ILE A 116 -9.94 0.85 -1.84
C ILE A 116 -11.14 0.19 -1.16
N ILE A 117 -12.25 0.91 -0.99
CA ILE A 117 -13.43 0.35 -0.32
C ILE A 117 -14.06 -0.80 -1.12
N THR A 118 -14.03 -0.71 -2.47
CA THR A 118 -14.54 -1.77 -3.34
C THR A 118 -13.68 -3.02 -3.21
N ASP A 119 -12.35 -2.89 -3.32
CA ASP A 119 -11.43 -4.02 -3.21
C ASP A 119 -11.47 -4.67 -1.81
N ILE A 120 -11.69 -3.89 -0.75
CA ILE A 120 -11.86 -4.42 0.62
C ILE A 120 -13.16 -5.20 0.77
N LEU A 121 -14.28 -4.68 0.23
CA LEU A 121 -15.56 -5.40 0.26
C LEU A 121 -15.50 -6.70 -0.56
N GLU A 122 -14.75 -6.71 -1.66
CA GLU A 122 -14.52 -7.92 -2.46
C GLU A 122 -13.86 -9.02 -1.61
N VAL A 123 -12.75 -8.74 -0.92
CA VAL A 123 -12.10 -9.76 -0.06
C VAL A 123 -12.88 -10.09 1.20
N MET A 124 -13.62 -9.14 1.78
CA MET A 124 -14.49 -9.42 2.94
C MET A 124 -15.65 -10.37 2.61
N THR A 125 -16.08 -10.39 1.35
CA THR A 125 -17.18 -11.24 0.88
C THR A 125 -16.70 -12.55 0.25
N ASP A 126 -15.37 -12.73 0.11
CA ASP A 126 -14.75 -13.95 -0.36
C ASP A 126 -14.58 -14.98 0.79
N GLY A 127 -15.00 -16.22 0.53
CA GLY A 127 -14.86 -17.32 1.47
C GLY A 127 -13.41 -17.74 1.75
N PHE A 128 -12.45 -17.37 0.89
CA PHE A 128 -11.04 -17.72 1.01
C PHE A 128 -10.23 -16.76 1.91
N HIS A 129 -10.69 -15.53 2.16
CA HIS A 129 -9.92 -14.50 2.89
C HIS A 129 -10.37 -14.29 4.34
N LYS A 130 -11.04 -15.28 4.94
CA LYS A 130 -11.60 -15.20 6.30
C LYS A 130 -10.56 -14.91 7.39
N SER A 131 -9.32 -15.35 7.22
CA SER A 131 -8.24 -15.13 8.21
C SER A 131 -7.89 -13.65 8.41
N GLY A 132 -8.11 -12.82 7.39
CA GLY A 132 -7.80 -11.39 7.41
C GLY A 132 -8.94 -10.51 7.92
N LEU A 133 -10.07 -11.07 8.37
CA LEU A 133 -11.30 -10.33 8.64
C LEU A 133 -11.12 -9.18 9.65
N ASP A 134 -10.28 -9.36 10.67
CA ASP A 134 -10.01 -8.31 11.67
C ASP A 134 -9.37 -7.08 11.02
N ALA A 135 -8.33 -7.28 10.20
CA ALA A 135 -7.64 -6.19 9.50
C ALA A 135 -8.53 -5.57 8.42
N GLN A 136 -9.27 -6.39 7.66
CA GLN A 136 -10.25 -5.92 6.68
C GLN A 136 -11.31 -5.03 7.31
N THR A 137 -11.87 -5.46 8.46
CA THR A 137 -12.89 -4.69 9.20
C THR A 137 -12.32 -3.37 9.71
N LYS A 138 -11.08 -3.37 10.20
CA LYS A 138 -10.41 -2.15 10.66
C LYS A 138 -10.20 -1.15 9.52
N ILE A 139 -9.74 -1.62 8.36
CA ILE A 139 -9.59 -0.79 7.16
C ILE A 139 -10.96 -0.26 6.71
N PHE A 140 -11.97 -1.13 6.62
CA PHE A 140 -13.33 -0.74 6.26
C PHE A 140 -13.87 0.35 7.21
N TYR A 141 -13.67 0.19 8.52
CA TYR A 141 -14.03 1.20 9.51
C TYR A 141 -13.34 2.55 9.23
N ILE A 142 -12.03 2.57 8.94
CA ILE A 142 -11.32 3.80 8.59
C ILE A 142 -11.95 4.47 7.35
N MET A 143 -12.27 3.68 6.32
CA MET A 143 -12.85 4.17 5.07
C MET A 143 -14.26 4.76 5.26
N ILE A 144 -15.07 4.19 6.15
CA ILE A 144 -16.40 4.75 6.49
C ILE A 144 -16.26 5.95 7.42
N HIS A 145 -15.37 5.88 8.40
CA HIS A 145 -15.20 6.95 9.39
C HIS A 145 -14.83 8.27 8.72
N VAL A 146 -13.91 8.26 7.74
CA VAL A 146 -13.48 9.50 7.06
C VAL A 146 -14.61 10.20 6.30
N THR A 147 -15.61 9.48 5.80
CA THR A 147 -16.76 10.11 5.11
C THR A 147 -17.74 10.75 6.09
N THR A 148 -17.76 10.30 7.35
CA THR A 148 -18.59 10.89 8.41
C THR A 148 -17.97 12.09 9.10
N GLN A 149 -16.65 12.28 8.98
CA GLN A 149 -15.92 13.41 9.59
C GLN A 149 -15.78 14.61 8.63
N ASN A 150 -15.84 14.38 7.32
CA ASN A 150 -15.72 15.42 6.28
C ASN A 150 -17.07 15.98 5.81
N ALA A 151 -18.12 15.88 6.64
CA ALA A 151 -19.47 16.40 6.37
C ALA A 151 -19.65 17.81 6.96
#